data_AF-A0A158DQG8-F1
#
_entry.id   AF-A0A158DQG8-F1
#
_cell.length_a   1.000
_cell.length_b   1.000
_cell.length_c   1.000
_cell.angle_alpha   90.00
_cell.angle_beta   90.00
_cell.angle_gamma   90.00
#
_symmetry.space_group_name_H-M   'P 1'
#
loop_
_entity.id
_entity.type
_entity.pdbx_description
1 polymer ?
#
loop_
_entity_poly.entity_id
_entity_poly.type
_entity_poly.pdbx_seq_one_letter_code
_entity_poly.pdbx_strand_id
1 'polypeptide(L)'
;MTLETGEFMRRFLLHVLPGGFHRIRHFGLFANPVRRANLAKVRELLHFAPEISPSPDDASIETRPVFICRHCGAPMIVIEILARSSPIRAPPMHRDPT
;
A
#
# COMPACT_ATOMS: atom_id res chain seq x y z
N MET A 1 22.88 -16.04 -14.33
CA MET A 1 22.65 -16.71 -13.03
C MET A 1 21.78 -17.93 -13.27
N THR A 2 22.39 -19.10 -13.38
CA THR A 2 21.70 -20.39 -13.47
C THR A 2 21.39 -20.87 -12.05
N LEU A 3 20.12 -21.09 -11.75
CA LEU A 3 19.69 -21.71 -10.49
C LEU A 3 19.64 -23.22 -10.67
N GLU A 4 19.95 -23.96 -9.61
CA GLU A 4 19.72 -25.39 -9.54
C GLU A 4 18.21 -25.67 -9.59
N THR A 5 17.81 -26.80 -10.16
CA THR A 5 16.40 -27.11 -10.48
C THR A 5 15.51 -27.05 -9.24
N GLY A 6 15.98 -27.52 -8.10
CA GLY A 6 15.26 -27.45 -6.83
C GLY A 6 14.98 -26.01 -6.39
N GLU A 7 15.98 -25.13 -6.50
CA GLU A 7 15.85 -23.72 -6.12
C GLU A 7 14.93 -22.95 -7.07
N PHE A 8 14.97 -23.27 -8.37
CA PHE A 8 14.01 -22.73 -9.33
C PHE A 8 12.57 -23.11 -8.97
N MET A 9 12.31 -24.41 -8.73
CA MET A 9 10.98 -24.90 -8.37
C MET A 9 10.47 -24.27 -7.07
N ARG A 10 11.32 -24.18 -6.05
CA ARG A 10 10.96 -23.54 -4.76
C ARG A 10 10.53 -22.09 -4.97
N ARG A 11 11.29 -21.28 -5.71
CA ARG A 11 10.94 -19.87 -5.96
C ARG A 11 9.72 -19.72 -6.85
N PHE A 12 9.61 -20.55 -7.88
CA PHE A 12 8.46 -20.55 -8.78
C PHE A 12 7.16 -20.81 -8.01
N LEU A 13 7.14 -21.82 -7.14
CA LEU A 13 5.97 -22.18 -6.35
C LEU A 13 5.57 -21.14 -5.30
N LEU A 14 6.49 -20.27 -4.84
CA LEU A 14 6.15 -19.13 -3.98
C LEU A 14 5.28 -18.08 -4.68
N HIS A 15 5.29 -18.04 -6.02
CA HIS A 15 4.49 -17.12 -6.82
C HIS A 15 3.18 -17.74 -7.33
N VAL A 16 3.06 -19.08 -7.27
CA VAL A 16 1.82 -19.77 -7.66
C VAL A 16 0.83 -19.66 -6.52
N LEU A 17 -0.33 -19.11 -6.84
CA LEU A 17 -1.41 -18.93 -5.89
C LEU A 17 -2.16 -20.25 -5.70
N PRO A 18 -2.49 -20.67 -4.46
CA PRO A 18 -3.31 -21.86 -4.26
C PRO A 18 -4.68 -21.71 -4.92
N GLY A 19 -5.31 -22.84 -5.24
CA GLY A 19 -6.65 -22.86 -5.81
C GLY A 19 -7.66 -22.07 -4.97
N GLY A 20 -8.57 -21.34 -5.61
CA GLY A 20 -9.59 -20.51 -4.95
C GLY A 20 -9.18 -19.07 -4.67
N PHE A 21 -7.91 -18.71 -4.87
CA PHE A 21 -7.47 -17.33 -4.78
C PHE A 21 -7.35 -16.70 -6.17
N HIS A 22 -7.89 -15.49 -6.31
CA HIS A 22 -7.93 -14.80 -7.61
C HIS A 22 -6.78 -13.81 -7.82
N ARG A 23 -6.15 -13.33 -6.73
CA ARG A 23 -5.07 -12.34 -6.74
C ARG A 23 -4.13 -12.55 -5.56
N ILE A 24 -2.83 -12.36 -5.77
CA ILE A 24 -1.79 -12.53 -4.74
C ILE A 24 -2.05 -11.71 -3.46
N ARG A 25 -2.67 -10.53 -3.60
CA ARG A 25 -3.06 -9.66 -2.47
C ARG A 25 -4.13 -10.22 -1.53
N HIS A 26 -4.73 -11.36 -1.87
CA HIS A 26 -5.71 -12.06 -1.02
C HIS A 26 -5.11 -13.29 -0.32
N PHE A 27 -3.84 -13.61 -0.58
CA PHE A 27 -3.16 -14.79 -0.04
C PHE A 27 -1.95 -14.38 0.80
N GLY A 28 -1.59 -15.23 1.77
CA GLY A 28 -0.40 -15.06 2.60
C GLY A 28 -0.50 -14.00 3.69
N LEU A 29 0.66 -13.69 4.29
CA LEU A 29 0.80 -12.84 5.47
C LEU A 29 0.23 -11.42 5.27
N PHE A 30 0.40 -10.86 4.06
CA PHE A 30 -0.01 -9.51 3.71
C PHE A 30 -1.39 -9.41 3.06
N ALA A 31 -2.17 -10.49 3.07
CA ALA A 31 -3.53 -10.48 2.56
C ALA A 31 -4.39 -9.46 3.33
N ASN A 32 -5.08 -8.56 2.62
CA ASN A 32 -5.70 -7.38 3.22
C ASN A 32 -6.62 -7.66 4.44
N PRO A 33 -7.45 -8.73 4.46
CA PRO A 33 -8.28 -9.06 5.62
C PRO A 33 -7.50 -9.38 6.89
N VAL A 34 -6.35 -10.05 6.76
CA VAL A 34 -5.54 -10.53 7.90
C VAL A 34 -4.28 -9.71 8.15
N ARG A 35 -3.92 -8.81 7.21
CA ARG A 35 -2.68 -8.05 7.19
C ARG A 35 -2.42 -7.31 8.49
N ARG A 36 -3.42 -6.64 9.06
CA ARG A 36 -3.27 -5.87 10.30
C ARG A 36 -2.92 -6.76 11.50
N ALA A 37 -3.66 -7.86 11.68
CA ALA A 37 -3.44 -8.79 12.77
C ALA A 37 -2.09 -9.50 12.64
N ASN A 38 -1.77 -9.96 11.43
CA ASN A 38 -0.50 -10.62 11.13
C ASN A 38 0.71 -9.70 11.35
N LEU A 39 0.63 -8.43 10.92
CA LEU A 39 1.69 -7.47 11.15
C LEU A 39 1.92 -7.19 12.64
N ALA A 40 0.85 -7.10 13.43
CA ALA A 40 0.96 -6.95 14.88
C ALA A 40 1.66 -8.16 15.51
N LYS A 41 1.27 -9.38 15.12
CA LYS A 41 1.89 -10.61 15.62
C LYS A 41 3.36 -10.73 15.24
N VAL A 42 3.72 -10.35 14.01
CA VAL A 42 5.12 -10.35 13.56
C VAL A 42 5.97 -9.37 14.39
N ARG A 43 5.45 -8.17 14.69
CA ARG A 43 6.17 -7.20 15.54
C ARG A 43 6.40 -7.75 16.95
N GLU A 44 5.39 -8.39 17.53
CA GLU A 44 5.49 -9.04 18.84
C GLU A 44 6.57 -10.13 18.85
N LEU A 45 6.56 -11.02 17.84
CA LEU A 45 7.50 -12.14 17.72
C LEU A 45 8.94 -11.67 17.45
N LEU A 46 9.12 -10.55 16.75
CA LEU A 46 10.43 -9.97 16.48
C LEU A 46 10.92 -9.06 17.61
N HIS A 47 10.18 -8.95 18.73
CA HIS A 47 10.44 -8.00 19.80
C HIS A 47 10.61 -6.56 19.30
N PHE A 48 9.93 -6.24 18.20
CA PHE A 48 10.00 -4.95 17.55
C PHE A 48 8.96 -4.05 18.18
N ALA A 49 9.36 -3.25 19.17
CA ALA A 49 8.53 -2.17 19.66
C ALA A 49 8.26 -1.20 18.49
N PRO A 50 6.99 -0.90 18.15
CA PRO A 50 6.73 0.24 17.30
C PRO A 50 7.26 1.46 18.03
N GLU A 51 8.35 2.03 17.54
CA GLU A 51 8.65 3.44 17.80
C GLU A 51 7.45 4.20 17.25
N ILE A 52 6.50 4.53 18.13
CA ILE A 52 5.56 5.60 17.90
C ILE A 52 6.43 6.85 17.97
N SER A 53 7.16 7.13 16.89
CA SER A 53 7.58 8.49 16.66
C SER A 53 6.27 9.27 16.51
N PRO A 54 6.00 10.28 17.36
CA PRO A 54 5.02 11.27 16.97
C PRO A 54 5.46 11.74 15.58
N SER A 55 4.55 11.62 14.61
CA SER A 55 4.71 12.29 13.32
C SER A 55 5.17 13.71 13.64
N PRO A 56 6.28 14.23 13.07
CA PRO A 56 6.69 15.61 13.26
C PRO A 56 5.74 16.55 12.48
N ASP A 57 4.43 16.36 12.61
CA ASP A 57 3.40 17.24 12.08
C ASP A 57 3.29 18.56 12.88
N ASP A 58 4.13 18.76 13.91
CA ASP A 58 4.15 19.98 14.73
C ASP A 58 5.47 20.76 14.69
N ALA A 59 6.34 20.49 13.70
CA ALA A 59 7.50 21.32 13.42
C ALA A 59 7.36 21.97 12.05
N SER A 60 6.91 23.23 12.03
CA SER A 60 7.00 24.21 10.93
C SER A 60 7.11 23.58 9.54
N ILE A 61 5.97 23.37 8.88
CA ILE A 61 5.92 22.94 7.49
C ILE A 61 6.51 24.08 6.64
N GLU A 62 7.83 24.08 6.45
CA GLU A 62 8.38 24.57 5.19
C GLU A 62 7.78 23.68 4.11
N THR A 63 6.77 24.19 3.42
CA THR A 63 6.04 23.46 2.39
C THR A 63 7.00 23.09 1.27
N ARG A 64 7.66 21.95 1.40
CA ARG A 64 8.51 21.41 0.34
C ARG A 64 7.63 21.29 -0.91
N PRO A 65 8.04 21.86 -2.05
CA PRO A 65 7.23 21.80 -3.24
C PRO A 65 7.07 20.34 -3.65
N VAL A 66 5.83 19.84 -3.60
CA VAL A 66 5.47 18.46 -3.97
C VAL A 66 5.72 18.22 -5.47
N PHE A 67 5.68 19.29 -6.27
CA PHE A 67 5.86 19.26 -7.70
C PHE A 67 7.10 20.05 -8.10
N ILE A 68 8.07 19.35 -8.67
CA ILE A 68 9.33 19.92 -9.16
C ILE A 68 9.44 19.63 -10.66
N CYS A 69 9.79 20.65 -11.45
CA CYS A 69 10.02 20.49 -12.88
C CYS A 69 11.25 19.60 -13.14
N ARG A 70 11.09 18.51 -13.91
CA ARG A 70 12.18 17.57 -14.23
C ARG A 70 13.28 18.15 -15.14
N HIS A 71 13.02 19.29 -15.78
CA HIS A 71 13.98 19.94 -16.67
C HIS A 71 14.85 20.98 -15.95
N CYS A 72 14.24 21.84 -15.12
CA CYS A 72 14.93 22.97 -14.49
C CYS A 72 14.94 22.94 -12.96
N GLY A 73 14.25 22.00 -12.31
CA GLY A 73 14.21 21.91 -10.85
C GLY A 73 13.34 22.97 -10.16
N ALA A 74 12.67 23.84 -10.92
CA ALA A 74 11.81 24.87 -10.35
C ALA A 74 10.53 24.27 -9.69
N PRO A 75 10.03 24.89 -8.61
CA PRO A 75 8.76 24.49 -8.00
C PRO A 75 7.60 24.78 -8.94
N MET A 76 6.70 23.82 -9.08
CA MET A 76 5.45 24.01 -9.83
C MET A 76 4.31 24.33 -8.85
N ILE A 77 3.47 25.30 -9.23
CA ILE A 77 2.27 25.69 -8.47
C ILE A 77 1.01 25.15 -9.15
N VAL A 78 0.03 24.71 -8.36
CA VAL A 78 -1.28 24.29 -8.86
C VAL A 78 -2.10 25.54 -9.16
N ILE A 79 -2.40 25.80 -10.43
CA ILE A 79 -3.23 26.95 -10.84
C ILE A 79 -4.72 26.64 -10.80
N GLU A 80 -5.11 25.38 -11.02
CA GLU A 80 -6.49 24.94 -11.07
C GLU A 80 -6.57 23.42 -10.81
N ILE A 81 -7.64 22.98 -10.14
CA ILE A 81 -7.97 21.56 -9.97
C ILE A 81 -9.27 21.29 -10.71
N LEU A 82 -9.17 20.59 -11.85
CA LEU A 82 -10.34 20.14 -12.60
C LEU A 82 -11.01 18.98 -11.86
N ALA A 83 -12.15 19.26 -11.24
CA ALA A 83 -12.96 18.24 -10.58
C ALA A 83 -13.50 17.23 -11.61
N ARG A 84 -13.60 15.97 -11.21
CA ARG A 84 -14.29 14.95 -12.02
C ARG A 84 -15.77 15.31 -12.08
N SER A 85 -16.34 15.40 -13.28
CA SER A 85 -17.76 15.72 -13.50
C SER A 85 -18.71 14.64 -13.00
N SER A 86 -18.25 13.38 -12.84
CA SER A 86 -19.07 12.28 -12.32
C SER A 86 -18.22 11.22 -11.63
N PRO A 87 -18.72 10.58 -10.55
CA PRO A 87 -18.06 9.43 -9.96
C PRO A 87 -18.10 8.25 -10.94
N ILE A 88 -17.00 7.49 -11.05
CA ILE A 88 -16.91 6.29 -11.91
C ILE A 88 -17.95 5.24 -11.49
N ARG A 89 -18.42 5.29 -10.24
CA ARG A 89 -19.38 4.35 -9.67
C ARG A 89 -20.55 5.10 -9.05
N ALA A 90 -21.74 4.55 -9.20
CA ALA A 90 -22.92 5.01 -8.46
C ALA A 90 -22.64 4.95 -6.94
N PRO A 91 -23.17 5.90 -6.15
CA PRO A 91 -23.12 5.85 -4.70
C PRO A 91 -23.67 4.51 -4.18
N PRO A 92 -23.09 3.93 -3.11
CA PRO A 92 -23.66 2.72 -2.52
C PRO A 92 -25.11 2.99 -2.09
N MET A 93 -26.03 2.09 -2.45
CA MET A 93 -27.41 2.19 -2.02
C MET A 93 -27.47 2.09 -0.49
N HIS A 94 -28.11 3.06 0.15
CA HIS A 94 -28.38 3.00 1.58
C HIS A 94 -29.28 1.79 1.82
N ARG A 95 -28.84 0.86 2.67
CA ARG A 95 -29.69 -0.23 3.15
C ARG A 95 -30.45 0.30 4.35
N ASP A 96 -31.77 0.37 4.25
CA ASP A 96 -32.60 0.69 5.41
C ASP A 96 -32.45 -0.42 6.46
N PRO A 97 -32.36 -0.08 7.75
CA PRO A 97 -32.36 -1.07 8.82
C PRO A 97 -33.78 -1.64 8.92
N THR A 98 -33.89 -2.96 8.69
CA THR A 98 -35.04 -3.78 9.09
C THR A 98 -35.15 -3.88 10.60
#